data_AF-A0A2D2DJH9-F1
#
_entry.id   AF-A0A2D2DJH9-F1
#
_cell.length_a   1.000
_cell.length_b   1.000
_cell.length_c   1.000
_cell.angle_alpha   90.00
_cell.angle_beta   90.00
_cell.angle_gamma   90.00
#
_symmetry.space_group_name_H-M   'P 1'
#
loop_
_entity.id
_entity.type
_entity.pdbx_description
1 polymer ?
#
loop_
_entity_poly.entity_id
_entity_poly.type
_entity_poly.pdbx_seq_one_letter_code
_entity_poly.pdbx_strand_id
1 'polypeptide(L)'
;MSMSWDDHFSSWESVYRQPGPAGFDRLQAARKRVATNTAEDWVWLANGLRDCRRRLFVALVFKLQPVPKRLLAPFIDAAVRELNPARSKFYVLPCVRTWGTMAVVTRLLATFESGSNEEQCGAVSALYWAYGNKRNDDLTELGERRRRLLLARFIENEDINVRRRILPALSLDASRYPAQLQPLLAKAVAIARSHPDEYIRHRIGIQMGESAPLMPVPSMKPAADERASVSFAYSPGSSASHSWLANYSTRS
;
A
#
# COMPACT_ATOMS: atom_id res chain seq x y z
N MET A 1 -6.44 0.25 38.13
CA MET A 1 -6.04 1.27 37.13
C MET A 1 -6.27 0.67 35.74
N SER A 2 -6.83 1.43 34.80
CA SER A 2 -7.02 0.96 33.43
C SER A 2 -5.66 0.89 32.71
N MET A 3 -5.37 -0.19 31.99
CA MET A 3 -4.11 -0.37 31.24
C MET A 3 -3.90 0.75 30.22
N SER A 4 -2.72 1.37 30.19
CA SER A 4 -2.38 2.39 29.20
C SER A 4 -2.25 1.80 27.78
N TRP A 5 -2.15 2.65 26.76
CA TRP A 5 -1.87 2.18 25.40
C TRP A 5 -0.49 1.54 25.26
N ASP A 6 0.53 2.02 26.00
CA ASP A 6 1.83 1.38 26.04
C ASP A 6 1.77 -0.02 26.68
N ASP A 7 0.93 -0.22 27.69
CA ASP A 7 0.70 -1.55 28.30
C ASP A 7 0.02 -2.50 27.30
N HIS A 8 -1.01 -2.02 26.59
CA HIS A 8 -1.68 -2.80 25.56
C HIS A 8 -0.76 -3.16 24.40
N PHE A 9 0.05 -2.20 23.94
CA PHE A 9 1.03 -2.42 22.89
C PHE A 9 2.09 -3.43 23.32
N SER A 10 2.72 -3.23 24.48
CA SER A 10 3.77 -4.11 25.00
C SER A 10 3.25 -5.53 25.22
N SER A 11 2.03 -5.65 25.76
CA SER A 11 1.39 -6.94 25.96
C SER A 11 1.04 -7.65 24.65
N TRP A 12 0.71 -6.92 23.58
CA TRP A 12 0.49 -7.52 22.26
C TRP A 12 1.82 -7.85 21.57
N GLU A 13 2.82 -6.97 21.69
CA GLU A 13 4.12 -7.11 21.04
C GLU A 13 4.88 -8.36 21.51
N SER A 14 4.70 -8.75 22.79
CA SER A 14 5.33 -9.95 23.34
C SER A 14 4.81 -11.27 22.74
N VAL A 15 3.60 -11.26 22.17
CA VAL A 15 2.94 -12.48 21.67
C VAL A 15 2.64 -12.45 20.17
N TYR A 16 2.65 -11.30 19.49
CA TYR A 16 2.14 -11.22 18.10
C TYR A 16 2.96 -12.03 17.07
N ARG A 17 4.23 -12.34 17.38
CA ARG A 17 5.07 -13.20 16.53
C ARG A 17 4.74 -14.68 16.68
N GLN A 18 3.97 -15.05 17.71
CA GLN A 18 3.53 -16.40 17.98
C GLN A 18 2.04 -16.50 17.63
N PRO A 19 1.65 -17.27 16.60
CA PRO A 19 0.24 -17.42 16.27
C PRO A 19 -0.48 -18.14 17.42
N GLY A 20 -1.56 -17.54 17.94
CA GLY A 20 -2.37 -18.17 18.97
C GLY A 20 -3.44 -17.26 19.61
N PRO A 21 -4.29 -17.83 20.49
CA PRO A 21 -5.38 -17.10 21.16
C PRO A 21 -4.91 -15.88 21.94
N ALA A 22 -3.73 -15.95 22.57
CA ALA A 22 -3.18 -14.87 23.37
C ALA A 22 -3.07 -13.55 22.57
N GLY A 23 -2.53 -13.58 21.34
CA GLY A 23 -2.41 -12.38 20.51
C GLY A 23 -3.77 -11.78 20.13
N PHE A 24 -4.76 -12.64 19.90
CA PHE A 24 -6.13 -12.20 19.64
C PHE A 24 -6.74 -11.55 20.89
N ASP A 25 -6.64 -12.17 22.05
CA ASP A 25 -7.21 -11.67 23.31
C ASP A 25 -6.61 -10.32 23.72
N ARG A 26 -5.28 -10.16 23.59
CA ARG A 26 -4.60 -8.87 23.86
C ARG A 26 -5.10 -7.77 22.92
N LEU A 27 -5.30 -8.09 21.64
CA LEU A 27 -5.85 -7.14 20.68
C LEU A 27 -7.32 -6.81 20.95
N GLN A 28 -8.12 -7.78 21.42
CA GLN A 28 -9.50 -7.53 21.82
C GLN A 28 -9.59 -6.63 23.05
N ALA A 29 -8.70 -6.79 24.02
CA ALA A 29 -8.62 -5.89 25.17
C ALA A 29 -8.33 -4.44 24.72
N ALA A 30 -7.36 -4.25 23.82
CA ALA A 30 -7.03 -2.95 23.25
C ALA A 30 -8.22 -2.32 22.48
N ARG A 31 -8.96 -3.13 21.72
CA ARG A 31 -10.19 -2.69 21.02
C ARG A 31 -11.29 -2.21 21.95
N LYS A 32 -11.47 -2.85 23.11
CA LYS A 32 -12.46 -2.43 24.12
C LYS A 32 -12.10 -1.06 24.71
N ARG A 33 -10.80 -0.78 24.91
CA ARG A 33 -10.30 0.50 25.44
C ARG A 33 -10.66 1.70 24.56
N VAL A 34 -10.81 1.54 23.25
CA VAL A 34 -11.10 2.64 22.31
C VAL A 34 -12.31 3.47 22.74
N ALA A 35 -13.34 2.85 23.32
CA ALA A 35 -14.56 3.51 23.77
C ALA A 35 -14.33 4.50 24.93
N THR A 36 -13.23 4.36 25.65
CA THR A 36 -12.89 5.17 26.83
C THR A 36 -11.65 6.05 26.61
N ASN A 37 -11.26 6.29 25.36
CA ASN A 37 -10.06 7.07 25.03
C ASN A 37 -10.20 8.54 25.45
N THR A 38 -9.19 9.02 26.18
CA THR A 38 -8.97 10.45 26.48
C THR A 38 -8.35 11.20 25.29
N ALA A 39 -8.18 12.52 25.40
CA ALA A 39 -7.47 13.30 24.39
C ALA A 39 -6.03 12.81 24.15
N GLU A 40 -5.31 12.50 25.23
CA GLU A 40 -3.93 11.98 25.19
C GLU A 40 -3.87 10.61 24.50
N ASP A 41 -4.84 9.73 24.76
CA ASP A 41 -4.94 8.42 24.10
C ASP A 41 -5.05 8.58 22.57
N TRP A 42 -5.81 9.57 22.10
CA TRP A 42 -5.92 9.84 20.66
C TRP A 42 -4.63 10.37 20.05
N VAL A 43 -3.88 11.18 20.79
CA VAL A 43 -2.55 11.64 20.38
C VAL A 43 -1.59 10.45 20.31
N TRP A 44 -1.62 9.56 21.30
CA TRP A 44 -0.82 8.34 21.31
C TRP A 44 -1.10 7.47 20.08
N LEU A 45 -2.37 7.24 19.74
CA LEU A 45 -2.76 6.44 18.58
C LEU A 45 -2.31 7.08 17.25
N ALA A 46 -2.45 8.41 17.13
CA ALA A 46 -2.00 9.13 15.94
C ALA A 46 -0.47 9.06 15.78
N ASN A 47 0.28 9.23 16.87
CA ASN A 47 1.74 9.09 16.87
C ASN A 47 2.16 7.65 16.62
N GLY A 48 1.43 6.68 17.16
CA GLY A 48 1.66 5.26 16.93
C GLY A 48 1.59 4.86 15.46
N LEU A 49 0.73 5.50 14.66
CA LEU A 49 0.66 5.29 13.20
C LEU A 49 1.89 5.81 12.44
N ARG A 50 2.65 6.73 13.03
CA ARG A 50 3.91 7.25 12.48
C ARG A 50 5.13 6.44 12.93
N ASP A 51 4.99 5.71 14.02
CA ASP A 51 6.05 4.87 14.60
C ASP A 51 6.15 3.51 13.88
N CYS A 52 7.38 3.10 13.54
CA CYS A 52 7.61 1.91 12.73
C CYS A 52 7.23 0.60 13.45
N ARG A 53 7.25 0.57 14.79
CA ARG A 53 6.92 -0.58 15.63
C ARG A 53 5.43 -0.62 15.99
N ARG A 54 4.83 0.55 16.28
CA ARG A 54 3.46 0.66 16.78
C ARG A 54 2.40 0.72 15.68
N ARG A 55 2.73 1.15 14.47
CA ARG A 55 1.72 1.40 13.41
C ARG A 55 0.84 0.20 13.10
N LEU A 56 1.43 -1.00 13.05
CA LEU A 56 0.68 -2.22 12.76
C LEU A 56 -0.29 -2.53 13.89
N PHE A 57 0.13 -2.37 15.14
CA PHE A 57 -0.74 -2.54 16.29
C PHE A 57 -1.95 -1.61 16.21
N VAL A 58 -1.73 -0.31 15.98
CA VAL A 58 -2.82 0.67 15.84
C VAL A 58 -3.76 0.30 14.68
N ALA A 59 -3.21 -0.07 13.52
CA ALA A 59 -4.01 -0.51 12.39
C ALA A 59 -4.87 -1.75 12.72
N LEU A 60 -4.31 -2.70 13.47
CA LEU A 60 -5.01 -3.91 13.89
C LEU A 60 -6.10 -3.65 14.93
N VAL A 61 -5.96 -2.64 15.78
CA VAL A 61 -7.03 -2.19 16.69
C VAL A 61 -8.25 -1.81 15.86
N PHE A 62 -8.08 -0.95 14.85
CA PHE A 62 -9.17 -0.49 13.96
C PHE A 62 -9.52 -1.46 12.83
N LYS A 63 -8.88 -2.64 12.74
CA LYS A 63 -9.21 -3.64 11.71
C LYS A 63 -10.68 -4.06 11.72
N LEU A 64 -11.36 -4.03 12.87
CA LEU A 64 -12.78 -4.41 13.00
C LEU A 64 -13.65 -3.29 13.59
N GLN A 65 -13.15 -2.06 13.62
CA GLN A 65 -13.86 -0.91 14.20
C GLN A 65 -13.81 0.29 13.25
N PRO A 66 -14.75 1.24 13.37
CA PRO A 66 -14.70 2.47 12.58
C PRO A 66 -13.44 3.29 12.86
N VAL A 67 -12.80 3.82 11.83
CA VAL A 67 -11.66 4.75 11.96
C VAL A 67 -12.19 6.17 12.27
N PRO A 68 -11.89 6.75 13.45
CA PRO A 68 -12.35 8.10 13.79
C PRO A 68 -11.76 9.17 12.87
N LYS A 69 -12.47 10.29 12.67
CA LYS A 69 -12.06 11.38 11.74
C LYS A 69 -10.64 11.86 11.99
N ARG A 70 -10.27 12.00 13.26
CA ARG A 70 -8.94 12.45 13.72
C ARG A 70 -7.80 11.49 13.35
N LEU A 71 -8.10 10.22 13.09
CA LEU A 71 -7.12 9.22 12.68
C LEU A 71 -7.10 8.99 11.17
N LEU A 72 -8.04 9.53 10.40
CA LEU A 72 -8.09 9.32 8.94
C LEU A 72 -6.77 9.75 8.28
N ALA A 73 -6.29 10.98 8.52
CA ALA A 73 -5.03 11.44 7.95
C ALA A 73 -3.83 10.59 8.41
N PRO A 74 -3.61 10.34 9.72
CA PRO A 74 -2.56 9.42 10.19
C PRO A 74 -2.59 8.02 9.55
N PHE A 75 -3.77 7.45 9.29
CA PHE A 75 -3.89 6.17 8.60
C PHE A 75 -3.48 6.25 7.12
N ILE A 76 -3.86 7.31 6.42
CA ILE A 76 -3.44 7.53 5.03
C ILE A 76 -1.92 7.72 4.96
N ASP A 77 -1.35 8.52 5.86
CA ASP A 77 0.09 8.72 5.96
C ASP A 77 0.82 7.39 6.21
N ALA A 78 0.30 6.55 7.12
CA ALA A 78 0.85 5.23 7.40
C ALA A 78 0.79 4.30 6.18
N ALA A 79 -0.30 4.36 5.40
CA ALA A 79 -0.46 3.59 4.17
C ALA A 79 0.57 3.99 3.11
N VAL A 80 0.84 5.29 2.97
CA VAL A 80 1.81 5.86 2.02
C VAL A 80 3.24 5.51 2.44
N ARG A 81 3.57 5.55 3.73
CA ARG A 81 4.91 5.21 4.25
C ARG A 81 5.17 3.71 4.39
N GLU A 82 4.21 2.85 4.02
CA GLU A 82 4.38 1.40 4.10
C GLU A 82 5.16 0.89 2.88
N LEU A 83 6.42 0.50 3.12
CA LEU A 83 7.33 0.02 2.08
C LEU A 83 6.85 -1.28 1.43
N ASN A 84 6.10 -2.11 2.15
CA ASN A 84 5.54 -3.34 1.61
C ASN A 84 4.13 -3.10 1.06
N PRO A 85 3.91 -3.15 -0.27
CA PRO A 85 2.60 -2.87 -0.87
C PRO A 85 1.48 -3.80 -0.37
N ALA A 86 1.80 -5.03 0.04
CA ALA A 86 0.80 -5.96 0.57
C ALA A 86 0.37 -5.62 2.00
N ARG A 87 1.17 -4.86 2.74
CA ARG A 87 0.86 -4.40 4.10
C ARG A 87 0.08 -3.10 4.12
N SER A 88 0.13 -2.28 3.06
CA SER A 88 -0.59 -1.00 3.01
C SER A 88 -2.12 -1.18 3.19
N LYS A 89 -2.65 -2.35 2.80
CA LYS A 89 -4.05 -2.74 3.04
C LYS A 89 -4.51 -2.68 4.49
N PHE A 90 -3.61 -2.88 5.46
CA PHE A 90 -3.97 -2.81 6.87
C PHE A 90 -4.38 -1.40 7.31
N TYR A 91 -3.89 -0.39 6.59
CA TYR A 91 -4.22 1.01 6.86
C TYR A 91 -5.34 1.51 5.95
N VAL A 92 -5.35 1.11 4.66
CA VAL A 92 -6.34 1.57 3.67
C VAL A 92 -7.73 0.97 3.90
N LEU A 93 -7.84 -0.34 4.09
CA LEU A 93 -9.14 -1.02 4.11
C LEU A 93 -10.04 -0.57 5.28
N PRO A 94 -9.52 -0.35 6.51
CA PRO A 94 -10.32 0.23 7.58
C PRO A 94 -10.86 1.62 7.22
N CYS A 95 -10.04 2.48 6.59
CA CYS A 95 -10.46 3.81 6.16
C CYS A 95 -11.57 3.73 5.12
N VAL A 96 -11.43 2.89 4.10
CA VAL A 96 -12.45 2.75 3.05
C VAL A 96 -13.77 2.25 3.61
N ARG A 97 -13.73 1.27 4.53
CA ARG A 97 -14.94 0.76 5.18
C ARG A 97 -15.64 1.82 6.03
N THR A 98 -14.91 2.76 6.63
CA THR A 98 -15.51 3.82 7.46
C THR A 98 -15.92 5.05 6.66
N TRP A 99 -15.09 5.50 5.72
CA TRP A 99 -15.20 6.80 5.05
C TRP A 99 -15.62 6.69 3.58
N GLY A 100 -15.75 5.48 3.04
CA GLY A 100 -16.03 5.26 1.63
C GLY A 100 -14.78 5.34 0.74
N THR A 101 -14.91 4.85 -0.48
CA THR A 101 -13.78 4.78 -1.42
C THR A 101 -13.44 6.16 -1.94
N MET A 102 -14.45 6.97 -2.26
CA MET A 102 -14.27 8.34 -2.74
C MET A 102 -13.38 9.17 -1.79
N ALA A 103 -13.70 9.20 -0.49
CA ALA A 103 -12.95 10.01 0.48
C ALA A 103 -11.48 9.59 0.63
N VAL A 104 -11.20 8.28 0.56
CA VAL A 104 -9.85 7.73 0.69
C VAL A 104 -9.04 7.95 -0.59
N VAL A 105 -9.62 7.64 -1.74
CA VAL A 105 -8.97 7.80 -3.06
C VAL A 105 -8.64 9.27 -3.31
N THR A 106 -9.55 10.21 -3.01
CA THR A 106 -9.28 11.65 -3.18
C THR A 106 -8.03 12.09 -2.41
N ARG A 107 -7.84 11.60 -1.18
CA ARG A 107 -6.66 11.92 -0.37
C ARG A 107 -5.39 11.29 -0.94
N LEU A 108 -5.45 10.03 -1.34
CA LEU A 108 -4.32 9.33 -1.94
C LEU A 108 -3.90 9.96 -3.28
N LEU A 109 -4.85 10.39 -4.10
CA LEU A 109 -4.55 11.11 -5.35
C LEU A 109 -3.93 12.48 -5.08
N ALA A 110 -4.38 13.20 -4.04
CA ALA A 110 -3.73 14.44 -3.62
C ALA A 110 -2.27 14.20 -3.20
N THR A 111 -2.00 13.17 -2.38
CA THR A 111 -0.63 12.78 -2.02
C THR A 111 0.21 12.38 -3.24
N PHE A 112 -0.37 11.65 -4.20
CA PHE A 112 0.33 11.29 -5.43
C PHE A 112 0.65 12.51 -6.32
N GLU A 113 -0.19 13.55 -6.29
CA GLU A 113 -0.03 14.73 -7.13
C GLU A 113 1.08 15.65 -6.61
N SER A 114 1.17 15.85 -5.29
CA SER A 114 2.08 16.82 -4.66
C SER A 114 3.22 16.20 -3.82
N GLY A 115 3.24 14.90 -3.62
CA GLY A 115 4.21 14.22 -2.77
C GLY A 115 5.58 14.00 -3.42
N SER A 116 6.56 13.68 -2.58
CA SER A 116 7.88 13.15 -2.97
C SER A 116 7.79 11.86 -3.78
N ASN A 117 8.89 11.41 -4.41
CA ASN A 117 8.91 10.15 -5.16
C ASN A 117 8.53 8.95 -4.29
N GLU A 118 8.97 8.94 -3.03
CA GLU A 118 8.63 7.91 -2.04
C GLU A 118 7.12 7.93 -1.73
N GLU A 119 6.56 9.12 -1.50
CA GLU A 119 5.13 9.29 -1.22
C GLU A 119 4.28 8.92 -2.45
N GLN A 120 4.72 9.26 -3.65
CA GLN A 120 4.07 8.85 -4.90
C GLN A 120 4.05 7.32 -5.00
N CYS A 121 5.18 6.64 -4.74
CA CYS A 121 5.25 5.18 -4.74
C CYS A 121 4.30 4.55 -3.71
N GLY A 122 4.28 5.12 -2.50
CA GLY A 122 3.38 4.72 -1.43
C GLY A 122 1.90 4.89 -1.80
N ALA A 123 1.54 6.06 -2.34
CA ALA A 123 0.19 6.39 -2.77
C ALA A 123 -0.31 5.44 -3.86
N VAL A 124 0.52 5.10 -4.87
CA VAL A 124 0.15 4.11 -5.91
C VAL A 124 -0.13 2.74 -5.28
N SER A 125 0.70 2.31 -4.33
CA SER A 125 0.51 1.05 -3.61
C SER A 125 -0.78 1.03 -2.79
N ALA A 126 -1.10 2.15 -2.14
CA ALA A 126 -2.33 2.30 -1.36
C ALA A 126 -3.60 2.38 -2.24
N LEU A 127 -3.52 3.05 -3.40
CA LEU A 127 -4.63 3.18 -4.34
C LEU A 127 -5.13 1.81 -4.83
N TYR A 128 -4.23 0.85 -5.04
CA TYR A 128 -4.61 -0.52 -5.42
C TYR A 128 -5.64 -1.12 -4.45
N TRP A 129 -5.45 -0.95 -3.14
CA TRP A 129 -6.36 -1.47 -2.12
C TRP A 129 -7.62 -0.62 -1.96
N ALA A 130 -7.55 0.67 -2.26
CA ALA A 130 -8.67 1.58 -2.07
C ALA A 130 -9.84 1.28 -3.03
N TYR A 131 -9.55 0.96 -4.30
CA TYR A 131 -10.57 0.69 -5.32
C TYR A 131 -11.24 -0.70 -5.21
N GLY A 132 -10.78 -1.56 -4.30
CA GLY A 132 -11.29 -2.94 -4.15
C GLY A 132 -12.66 -3.06 -3.47
N ASN A 133 -13.16 -2.00 -2.83
CA ASN A 133 -14.40 -2.03 -2.06
C ASN A 133 -15.45 -1.08 -2.67
N LYS A 134 -16.25 -1.59 -3.60
CA LYS A 134 -17.26 -0.80 -4.33
C LYS A 134 -18.55 -0.71 -3.52
N ARG A 135 -18.62 0.22 -2.58
CA ARG A 135 -19.90 0.61 -1.95
C ARG A 135 -20.66 1.56 -2.86
N ASN A 136 -21.27 1.10 -3.96
CA ASN A 136 -22.14 1.92 -4.85
C ASN A 136 -21.65 3.35 -5.22
N ASP A 137 -20.39 3.70 -4.97
CA ASP A 137 -19.82 5.01 -5.25
C ASP A 137 -19.65 5.11 -6.76
N ASP A 138 -20.19 6.16 -7.38
CA ASP A 138 -19.78 6.54 -8.72
C ASP A 138 -18.35 7.09 -8.64
N LEU A 139 -17.39 6.26 -9.05
CA LEU A 139 -15.97 6.58 -9.04
C LEU A 139 -15.46 6.94 -10.45
N THR A 140 -16.35 7.25 -11.39
CA THR A 140 -15.98 7.48 -12.80
C THR A 140 -14.97 8.62 -12.92
N GLU A 141 -15.30 9.80 -12.39
CA GLU A 141 -14.42 10.97 -12.41
C GLU A 141 -13.08 10.71 -11.68
N LEU A 142 -13.12 10.06 -10.52
CA LEU A 142 -11.90 9.68 -9.80
C LEU A 142 -11.05 8.67 -10.58
N GLY A 143 -11.70 7.74 -11.29
CA GLY A 143 -11.04 6.78 -12.16
C GLY A 143 -10.34 7.47 -13.33
N GLU A 144 -10.99 8.45 -13.96
CA GLU A 144 -10.41 9.28 -15.02
C GLU A 144 -9.25 10.13 -14.51
N ARG A 145 -9.44 10.83 -13.38
CA ARG A 145 -8.39 11.61 -12.73
C ARG A 145 -7.19 10.72 -12.41
N ARG A 146 -7.41 9.54 -11.83
CA ARG A 146 -6.34 8.56 -11.57
C ARG A 146 -5.61 8.16 -12.84
N ARG A 147 -6.32 7.79 -13.90
CA ARG A 147 -5.72 7.39 -15.19
C ARG A 147 -4.85 8.51 -15.76
N ARG A 148 -5.37 9.74 -15.78
CA ARG A 148 -4.65 10.93 -16.25
C ARG A 148 -3.39 11.19 -15.43
N LEU A 149 -3.50 11.21 -14.10
CA LEU A 149 -2.38 11.49 -13.21
C LEU A 149 -1.27 10.43 -13.31
N LEU A 150 -1.62 9.15 -13.27
CA LEU A 150 -0.64 8.07 -13.39
C LEU A 150 0.09 8.13 -14.73
N LEU A 151 -0.65 8.39 -15.82
CA LEU A 151 -0.08 8.44 -17.16
C LEU A 151 0.86 9.64 -17.35
N ALA A 152 0.42 10.84 -16.95
CA ALA A 152 1.25 12.03 -16.98
C ALA A 152 2.52 11.85 -16.13
N ARG A 153 2.37 11.35 -14.89
CA ARG A 153 3.49 11.17 -13.98
C ARG A 153 4.50 10.13 -14.47
N PHE A 154 4.06 9.04 -15.12
CA PHE A 154 4.98 8.06 -15.73
C PHE A 154 5.86 8.69 -16.82
N ILE A 155 5.29 9.59 -17.61
CA ILE A 155 5.99 10.28 -18.69
C ILE A 155 6.95 11.34 -18.14
N GLU A 156 6.47 12.16 -17.20
CA GLU A 156 7.18 13.34 -16.69
C GLU A 156 8.24 13.03 -15.63
N ASN A 157 8.05 11.98 -14.83
CA ASN A 157 8.98 11.63 -13.75
C ASN A 157 9.93 10.52 -14.21
N GLU A 158 11.23 10.82 -14.21
CA GLU A 158 12.30 9.88 -14.60
C GLU A 158 12.74 8.94 -13.47
N ASP A 159 12.24 9.15 -12.26
CA ASP A 159 12.55 8.27 -11.13
C ASP A 159 12.11 6.83 -11.41
N ILE A 160 13.09 5.94 -11.37
CA ILE A 160 12.93 4.52 -11.67
C ILE A 160 11.91 3.85 -10.75
N ASN A 161 11.88 4.19 -9.46
CA ASN A 161 10.98 3.56 -8.51
C ASN A 161 9.54 4.00 -8.74
N VAL A 162 9.33 5.28 -9.05
CA VAL A 162 8.03 5.82 -9.43
C VAL A 162 7.51 5.14 -10.69
N ARG A 163 8.33 5.04 -11.75
CA ARG A 163 7.94 4.35 -13.00
C ARG A 163 7.64 2.87 -12.78
N ARG A 164 8.49 2.15 -12.05
CA ARG A 164 8.30 0.74 -11.67
C ARG A 164 6.99 0.53 -10.90
N ARG A 165 6.59 1.51 -10.07
CA ARG A 165 5.37 1.43 -9.27
C ARG A 165 4.11 1.78 -10.06
N ILE A 166 4.18 2.77 -10.94
CA ILE A 166 3.05 3.21 -11.76
C ILE A 166 2.71 2.19 -12.85
N LEU A 167 3.71 1.63 -13.54
CA LEU A 167 3.49 0.82 -14.73
C LEU A 167 2.48 -0.34 -14.54
N PRO A 168 2.57 -1.17 -13.47
CA PRO A 168 1.57 -2.20 -13.21
C PRO A 168 0.16 -1.68 -12.94
N ALA A 169 0.01 -0.41 -12.58
CA ALA A 169 -1.25 0.23 -12.24
C ALA A 169 -1.92 0.92 -13.45
N LEU A 170 -1.21 1.06 -14.57
CA LEU A 170 -1.72 1.56 -15.85
C LEU A 170 -2.48 0.47 -16.61
N SER A 171 -3.57 0.87 -17.26
CA SER A 171 -4.19 0.05 -18.30
C SER A 171 -3.48 0.33 -19.61
N LEU A 172 -3.12 -0.70 -20.38
CA LEU A 172 -2.55 -0.51 -21.72
C LEU A 172 -3.58 -0.62 -22.85
N ASP A 173 -4.84 -0.88 -22.48
CA ASP A 173 -5.98 -0.83 -23.39
C ASP A 173 -6.37 0.62 -23.67
N ALA A 174 -6.14 1.07 -24.91
CA ALA A 174 -6.44 2.43 -25.38
C ALA A 174 -7.93 2.77 -25.32
N SER A 175 -8.82 1.77 -25.41
CA SER A 175 -10.27 1.98 -25.36
C SER A 175 -10.76 2.47 -23.98
N ARG A 176 -9.94 2.29 -22.94
CA ARG A 176 -10.21 2.79 -21.58
C ARG A 176 -9.80 4.24 -21.35
N TYR A 177 -9.25 4.89 -22.37
CA TYR A 177 -8.79 6.27 -22.32
C TYR A 177 -9.61 7.14 -23.28
N PRO A 178 -10.03 8.34 -22.84
CA PRO A 178 -10.51 9.37 -23.75
C PRO A 178 -9.51 9.63 -24.87
N ALA A 179 -10.00 10.01 -26.06
CA ALA A 179 -9.18 10.22 -27.25
C ALA A 179 -7.97 11.15 -27.01
N GLN A 180 -8.12 12.15 -26.14
CA GLN A 180 -7.07 13.11 -25.81
C GLN A 180 -5.90 12.47 -25.02
N LEU A 181 -6.14 11.37 -24.29
CA LEU A 181 -5.11 10.67 -23.52
C LEU A 181 -4.44 9.51 -24.27
N GLN A 182 -5.01 9.05 -25.39
CA GLN A 182 -4.45 7.95 -26.17
C GLN A 182 -3.02 8.24 -26.71
N PRO A 183 -2.70 9.46 -27.19
CA PRO A 183 -1.31 9.78 -27.57
C PRO A 183 -0.33 9.69 -26.40
N LEU A 184 -0.78 10.07 -25.19
CA LEU A 184 0.04 9.93 -23.98
C LEU A 184 0.28 8.45 -23.63
N LEU A 185 -0.72 7.59 -23.83
CA LEU A 185 -0.56 6.14 -23.64
C LEU A 185 0.49 5.58 -24.60
N ALA A 186 0.42 5.93 -25.89
CA ALA A 186 1.41 5.53 -26.88
C ALA A 186 2.82 6.00 -26.49
N LYS A 187 2.95 7.25 -26.01
CA LYS A 187 4.22 7.80 -25.50
C LYS A 187 4.74 7.01 -24.28
N ALA A 188 3.88 6.70 -23.32
CA ALA A 188 4.26 5.91 -22.14
C ALA A 188 4.73 4.49 -22.52
N VAL A 189 4.05 3.83 -23.47
CA VAL A 189 4.47 2.52 -23.99
C VAL A 189 5.84 2.61 -24.68
N ALA A 190 6.07 3.64 -25.50
CA ALA A 190 7.36 3.85 -26.17
C ALA A 190 8.48 4.04 -25.14
N ILE A 191 8.28 4.89 -24.12
CA ILE A 191 9.22 5.09 -23.01
C ILE A 191 9.50 3.78 -22.28
N ALA A 192 8.47 2.98 -21.97
CA ALA A 192 8.65 1.73 -21.25
C ALA A 192 9.44 0.69 -22.05
N ARG A 193 9.21 0.59 -23.36
CA ARG A 193 9.90 -0.37 -24.24
C ARG A 193 11.39 -0.02 -24.42
N SER A 194 11.73 1.27 -24.52
CA SER A 194 13.11 1.73 -24.66
C SER A 194 13.82 2.03 -23.34
N HIS A 195 13.14 1.83 -22.20
CA HIS A 195 13.66 2.19 -20.89
C HIS A 195 14.97 1.44 -20.58
N PRO A 196 16.00 2.03 -19.95
CA PRO A 196 17.24 1.33 -19.57
C PRO A 196 17.03 0.26 -18.48
N ASP A 197 16.00 0.42 -17.65
CA ASP A 197 15.60 -0.57 -16.63
C ASP A 197 14.96 -1.83 -17.25
N GLU A 198 15.54 -2.99 -16.97
CA GLU A 198 15.06 -4.29 -17.48
C GLU A 198 13.68 -4.65 -16.95
N TYR A 199 13.39 -4.38 -15.68
CA TYR A 199 12.08 -4.66 -15.10
C TYR A 199 10.97 -3.89 -15.82
N ILE A 200 11.18 -2.60 -16.13
CA ILE A 200 10.19 -1.79 -16.86
C ILE A 200 9.94 -2.38 -18.26
N ARG A 201 10.99 -2.72 -19.03
CA ARG A 201 10.87 -3.34 -20.35
C ARG A 201 10.14 -4.69 -20.30
N HIS A 202 10.52 -5.52 -19.33
CA HIS A 202 9.90 -6.81 -19.12
C HIS A 202 8.41 -6.69 -18.74
N ARG A 203 8.09 -5.76 -17.84
CA ARG A 203 6.72 -5.55 -17.35
C ARG A 203 5.79 -5.04 -18.46
N ILE A 204 6.25 -4.15 -19.33
CA ILE A 204 5.45 -3.69 -20.48
C ILE A 204 5.20 -4.84 -21.46
N GLY A 205 6.21 -5.69 -21.73
CA GLY A 205 6.06 -6.87 -22.58
C GLY A 205 4.99 -7.85 -22.07
N ILE A 206 4.98 -8.13 -20.76
CA ILE A 206 3.93 -8.95 -20.13
C ILE A 206 2.54 -8.32 -20.30
N GLN A 207 2.40 -7.01 -20.02
CA GLN A 207 1.09 -6.35 -20.08
C GLN A 207 0.54 -6.24 -21.52
N MET A 208 1.40 -6.30 -22.53
CA MET A 208 1.04 -6.30 -23.96
C MET A 208 0.86 -7.72 -24.54
N GLY A 209 1.10 -8.78 -23.76
CA GLY A 209 1.01 -10.17 -24.23
C GLY A 209 2.18 -10.62 -25.10
N GLU A 210 3.30 -9.88 -25.10
CA GLU A 210 4.50 -10.17 -25.90
C GLU A 210 5.42 -11.21 -25.24
N SER A 211 5.18 -11.54 -23.97
CA SER A 211 5.99 -12.48 -23.19
C SER A 211 5.11 -13.55 -22.55
N ALA A 212 5.61 -14.79 -22.51
CA ALA A 212 4.92 -15.90 -21.89
C ALA A 212 4.64 -15.61 -20.39
N PRO A 213 3.46 -15.98 -19.86
CA PRO A 213 3.00 -15.61 -18.51
C PRO A 213 3.87 -16.16 -17.35
N LEU A 214 4.85 -17.02 -17.64
CA LEU A 214 5.72 -17.68 -16.65
C LEU A 214 7.18 -17.22 -16.69
N MET A 215 7.51 -16.14 -17.37
CA MET A 215 8.87 -15.61 -17.35
C MET A 215 9.23 -15.11 -15.94
N PRO A 216 10.42 -15.44 -15.41
CA PRO A 216 10.87 -14.95 -14.12
C PRO A 216 11.00 -13.44 -14.15
N VAL A 217 10.50 -12.76 -13.11
CA VAL A 217 10.61 -11.30 -12.98
C VAL A 217 12.09 -10.96 -12.79
N PRO A 218 12.68 -10.08 -13.63
CA PRO A 218 14.05 -9.65 -13.46
C PRO A 218 14.30 -9.07 -12.06
N SER A 219 15.52 -9.25 -11.56
CA SER A 219 15.92 -8.69 -10.26
C SER A 219 15.71 -7.17 -10.26
N MET A 220 15.03 -6.66 -9.22
CA MET A 220 14.86 -5.21 -9.03
C MET A 220 16.14 -4.53 -8.50
N LYS A 221 17.21 -5.28 -8.21
CA LYS A 221 18.48 -4.68 -7.81
C LYS A 221 19.04 -3.88 -9.00
N PRO A 222 19.53 -2.65 -8.79
CA PRO A 222 20.31 -1.99 -9.83
C PRO A 222 21.45 -2.92 -10.24
N ALA A 223 21.79 -2.97 -11.53
CA ALA A 223 23.02 -3.59 -11.99
C ALA A 223 24.16 -2.98 -11.15
N ALA A 224 24.76 -3.79 -10.29
CA ALA A 224 25.66 -3.31 -9.27
C ALA A 224 26.91 -2.72 -9.93
N ASP A 225 27.28 -1.53 -9.47
CA ASP A 225 28.60 -0.95 -9.63
C ASP A 225 29.63 -1.97 -9.12
N GLU A 226 30.53 -2.41 -10.00
CA GLU A 226 31.40 -3.58 -9.85
C GLU A 226 32.59 -3.35 -8.90
N ARG A 227 32.47 -2.41 -7.95
CA ARG A 227 33.55 -2.05 -7.01
C ARG A 227 33.03 -1.85 -5.59
N ALA A 228 32.89 -2.95 -4.87
CA ALA A 228 33.31 -3.09 -3.47
C ALA A 228 32.84 -4.45 -2.94
N SER A 229 33.69 -5.46 -3.12
CA SER A 229 33.65 -6.70 -2.37
C SER A 229 34.06 -6.44 -0.91
N VAL A 230 33.08 -6.37 -0.01
CA VAL A 230 33.30 -6.75 1.40
C VAL A 230 32.12 -7.59 1.85
N SER A 231 32.37 -8.88 2.03
CA SER A 231 31.39 -9.86 2.48
C SER A 231 31.05 -9.66 3.95
N PHE A 232 29.77 -9.56 4.27
CA PHE A 232 29.26 -9.98 5.57
C PHE A 232 28.33 -11.17 5.35
N ALA A 233 28.76 -12.32 5.88
CA ALA A 233 27.99 -13.55 5.84
C ALA A 233 26.72 -13.40 6.69
N TYR A 234 25.56 -13.44 6.02
CA TYR A 234 24.26 -13.66 6.65
C TYR A 234 23.70 -14.97 6.11
N SER A 235 23.54 -15.96 7.00
CA SER A 235 22.95 -17.26 6.66
C SER A 235 21.43 -17.12 6.50
N PRO A 236 20.82 -17.46 5.35
CA PRO A 236 19.38 -17.46 5.19
C PRO A 236 18.81 -18.79 5.68
N GLY A 237 18.15 -18.75 6.84
CA GLY A 237 17.32 -19.86 7.32
C GLY A 237 16.01 -19.94 6.53
N SER A 238 15.90 -21.01 5.73
CA SER A 238 14.70 -21.74 5.32
C SER A 238 13.45 -20.96 4.87
N SER A 239 13.21 -21.07 3.57
CA SER A 239 11.91 -20.98 2.89
C SER A 239 10.77 -21.63 3.68
N ALA A 240 9.70 -20.87 3.92
CA ALA A 240 8.35 -21.40 4.11
C ALA A 240 7.36 -20.37 3.57
N SER A 241 6.94 -20.57 2.33
CA SER A 241 5.76 -19.92 1.76
C SER A 241 4.52 -20.45 2.49
N HIS A 242 3.95 -19.67 3.40
CA HIS A 242 2.60 -19.94 3.91
C HIS A 242 1.71 -18.71 3.76
N SER A 243 0.83 -18.83 2.77
CA SER A 243 -0.37 -18.05 2.52
C SER A 243 -1.28 -18.07 3.75
N TRP A 244 -1.47 -16.91 4.39
CA TRP A 244 -2.45 -16.70 5.47
C TRP A 244 -3.72 -16.00 4.95
N LEU A 245 -4.26 -16.45 3.81
CA LEU A 245 -5.47 -15.87 3.20
C LEU A 245 -6.69 -16.80 3.11
N ALA A 246 -6.67 -17.97 3.73
CA ALA A 246 -7.85 -18.82 3.81
C ALA A 246 -8.32 -18.95 5.26
N ASN A 247 -9.52 -18.42 5.52
CA ASN A 247 -10.47 -18.68 6.61
C ASN A 247 -10.90 -17.39 7.27
N TYR A 248 -12.02 -16.86 6.77
CA TYR A 248 -13.21 -16.42 7.52
C TYR A 248 -14.17 -15.81 6.50
N SER A 249 -14.74 -16.68 5.67
CA SER A 249 -15.98 -16.42 4.94
C SER A 249 -16.81 -17.68 5.08
N THR A 250 -17.71 -17.65 6.06
CA THR A 250 -19.01 -18.35 6.14
C THR A 250 -19.44 -18.34 7.60
N ARG A 251 -20.41 -17.50 7.93
CA ARG A 251 -21.65 -17.94 8.57
C ARG A 251 -22.66 -16.80 8.46
N SER A 252 -23.73 -17.16 7.76
CA SER A 252 -25.10 -16.66 7.69
C SER A 252 -25.48 -15.55 8.67
#